data_AF-A0A7C1KXK0-F1
#
_entry.id   AF-A0A7C1KXK0-F1
#
_cell.length_a   1.000
_cell.length_b   1.000
_cell.length_c   1.000
_cell.angle_alpha   90.00
_cell.angle_beta   90.00
_cell.angle_gamma   90.00
#
_symmetry.space_group_name_H-M   'P 1'
#
loop_
_entity.id
_entity.type
_entity.pdbx_description
1 polymer ?
#
loop_
_entity_poly.entity_id
_entity_poly.type
_entity_poly.pdbx_seq_one_letter_code
_entity_poly.pdbx_strand_id
1 'polypeptide(L)'
;MHFKQTFHSYDSNTRFVGFSTHNFQDEILDATMESKFWEAVLVVYNYLSPQGVTASIEKARKAGIAIIGMKSLLKMQPSRPREQLSDRRQPPPLERSDDSARPRRRRSPREPIEDIREDKTSKTTPQQALLKWVLSNPDVDTIIPGMTSFEQLADDLSVMGMKLTFDDRRTLRRYSENIKDHYCCGLSGCTGCKDKCPNGVEINEINRCLGYAYGYGDIRLAQENYQDLPRSSRVDICSDCTECAVKCVNGLNITENIQLAKATFA
;
A
#
# COMPACT_ATOMS: atom_id res chain seq x y z
N MET A 1 -14.69 -30.50 -15.03
CA MET A 1 -14.08 -29.68 -16.11
C MET A 1 -12.57 -29.81 -16.02
N HIS A 2 -11.95 -30.50 -16.96
CA HIS A 2 -10.48 -30.56 -17.09
C HIS A 2 -10.03 -29.33 -17.89
N PHE A 3 -9.36 -28.38 -17.25
CA PHE A 3 -8.62 -27.35 -17.95
C PHE A 3 -7.35 -27.98 -18.55
N LYS A 4 -7.39 -28.37 -19.82
CA LYS A 4 -6.18 -28.56 -20.61
C LYS A 4 -5.76 -27.18 -21.13
N GLN A 5 -4.99 -26.43 -20.34
CA GLN A 5 -4.20 -25.33 -20.87
C GLN A 5 -2.98 -25.94 -21.54
N THR A 6 -2.93 -25.85 -22.87
CA THR A 6 -1.79 -26.26 -23.68
C THR A 6 -0.68 -25.23 -23.45
N PHE A 7 0.23 -25.50 -22.51
CA PHE A 7 1.45 -24.72 -22.31
C PHE A 7 2.20 -24.66 -23.64
N HIS A 8 2.26 -23.48 -24.25
CA HIS A 8 3.15 -23.27 -25.39
C HIS A 8 4.57 -23.18 -24.82
N SER A 9 5.45 -24.12 -25.16
CA SER A 9 6.86 -23.96 -24.84
C SER A 9 7.39 -22.79 -25.68
N TYR A 10 7.57 -21.63 -25.06
CA TYR A 10 7.94 -20.40 -25.77
C TYR A 10 9.40 -20.43 -26.30
N ASP A 11 10.24 -21.30 -25.75
CA ASP A 11 11.48 -21.84 -26.29
C ASP A 11 11.95 -22.92 -25.28
N SER A 12 13.14 -23.52 -25.45
CA SER A 12 13.68 -24.47 -24.47
C SER A 12 14.06 -23.86 -23.11
N ASN A 13 13.96 -22.53 -22.95
CA ASN A 13 14.51 -21.79 -21.81
C ASN A 13 13.43 -21.28 -20.85
N THR A 14 12.21 -21.03 -21.34
CA THR A 14 11.14 -20.40 -20.55
C THR A 14 9.94 -21.32 -20.37
N ARG A 15 9.59 -21.57 -19.10
CA ARG A 15 8.44 -22.43 -18.72
C ARG A 15 7.13 -21.66 -18.52
N PHE A 16 7.23 -20.37 -18.16
CA PHE A 16 6.08 -19.48 -17.96
C PHE A 16 6.45 -18.06 -18.41
N VAL A 17 5.55 -17.39 -19.11
CA VAL A 17 5.71 -15.97 -19.47
C VAL A 17 4.80 -15.09 -18.61
N GLY A 18 5.37 -13.99 -18.12
CA GLY A 18 4.64 -13.03 -17.29
C GLY A 18 5.31 -11.67 -17.23
N PHE A 19 4.62 -10.71 -16.63
CA PHE A 19 5.11 -9.35 -16.45
C PHE A 19 4.70 -8.81 -15.08
N SER A 20 5.25 -7.66 -14.70
CA SER A 20 4.86 -6.94 -13.49
C SER A 20 4.23 -5.60 -13.83
N THR A 21 3.28 -5.16 -13.00
CA THR A 21 2.73 -3.80 -13.12
C THR A 21 2.54 -3.16 -11.75
N HIS A 22 2.83 -1.86 -11.67
CA HIS A 22 2.68 -1.08 -10.45
C HIS A 22 1.53 -0.08 -10.47
N ASN A 23 1.07 0.32 -11.65
CA ASN A 23 0.08 1.35 -11.89
C ASN A 23 -0.95 0.82 -12.90
N PHE A 24 -2.18 1.33 -12.91
CA PHE A 24 -3.23 0.91 -13.87
C PHE A 24 -3.45 -0.60 -13.90
N GLN A 25 -3.38 -1.22 -12.71
CA GLN A 25 -3.36 -2.68 -12.62
C GLN A 25 -4.66 -3.30 -13.09
N ASP A 26 -5.78 -2.63 -12.84
CA ASP A 26 -7.09 -2.98 -13.35
C ASP A 26 -7.14 -2.96 -14.88
N GLU A 27 -6.73 -1.86 -15.51
CA GLU A 27 -6.71 -1.72 -16.96
C GLU A 27 -5.74 -2.72 -17.63
N ILE A 28 -4.55 -2.89 -17.04
CA ILE A 28 -3.53 -3.80 -17.56
C ILE A 28 -3.95 -5.26 -17.40
N LEU A 29 -4.59 -5.64 -16.28
CA LEU A 29 -5.14 -6.98 -16.12
C LEU A 29 -6.27 -7.24 -17.12
N ASP A 30 -7.13 -6.24 -17.37
CA ASP A 30 -8.18 -6.34 -18.39
C ASP A 30 -7.58 -6.56 -19.79
N ALA A 31 -6.56 -5.77 -20.20
CA ALA A 31 -5.86 -5.94 -21.47
C ALA A 31 -5.08 -7.28 -21.57
N THR A 32 -4.58 -7.80 -20.45
CA THR A 32 -3.87 -9.09 -20.39
C THR A 32 -4.78 -10.25 -20.76
N MET A 33 -6.03 -10.22 -20.31
CA MET A 33 -7.02 -11.25 -20.63
C MET A 33 -7.36 -11.27 -22.13
N GLU A 34 -7.32 -10.11 -22.79
CA GLU A 34 -7.55 -10.01 -24.23
C GLU A 34 -6.40 -10.56 -25.07
N SER A 35 -5.15 -10.37 -24.63
CA SER A 35 -3.97 -10.81 -25.38
C SER A 35 -3.82 -12.33 -25.46
N LYS A 36 -4.32 -13.05 -24.44
CA LYS A 36 -4.21 -14.52 -24.28
C LYS A 36 -2.77 -15.06 -24.34
N PHE A 37 -1.78 -14.18 -24.22
CA PHE A 37 -0.38 -14.51 -24.32
C PHE A 37 0.25 -14.77 -22.95
N TRP A 38 -0.12 -13.95 -21.96
CA TRP A 38 0.49 -13.96 -20.63
C TRP A 38 -0.09 -15.05 -19.73
N GLU A 39 0.78 -15.74 -18.99
CA GLU A 39 0.41 -16.82 -18.09
C GLU A 39 0.43 -16.40 -16.62
N ALA A 40 1.22 -15.39 -16.27
CA ALA A 40 1.33 -14.88 -14.91
C ALA A 40 1.49 -13.36 -14.87
N VAL A 41 0.95 -12.72 -13.83
CA VAL A 41 1.13 -11.29 -13.59
C VAL A 41 1.51 -11.04 -12.13
N LEU A 42 2.56 -10.24 -11.95
CA LEU A 42 2.97 -9.71 -10.66
C LEU A 42 2.30 -8.35 -10.43
N VAL A 43 1.37 -8.29 -9.47
CA VAL A 43 0.56 -7.11 -9.16
C VAL A 43 0.80 -6.65 -7.73
N VAL A 44 0.79 -5.34 -7.49
CA VAL A 44 0.64 -4.76 -6.17
C VAL A 44 -0.69 -5.18 -5.56
N TYR A 45 -0.63 -5.99 -4.51
CA TYR A 45 -1.82 -6.40 -3.75
C TYR A 45 -1.54 -6.49 -2.26
N ASN A 46 -2.18 -5.63 -1.47
CA ASN A 46 -2.05 -5.57 -0.02
C ASN A 46 -3.33 -5.03 0.65
N TYR A 47 -3.32 -4.92 1.98
CA TYR A 47 -4.49 -4.50 2.77
C TYR A 47 -5.11 -3.15 2.36
N LEU A 48 -4.33 -2.28 1.72
CA LEU A 48 -4.78 -0.96 1.24
C LEU A 48 -5.06 -0.93 -0.27
N SER A 49 -5.01 -2.06 -0.96
CA SER A 49 -5.34 -2.12 -2.38
C SER A 49 -6.81 -1.74 -2.63
N PRO A 50 -7.09 -0.90 -3.65
CA PRO A 50 -8.44 -0.54 -4.02
C PRO A 50 -9.29 -1.77 -4.39
N GLN A 51 -10.60 -1.70 -4.15
CA GLN A 51 -11.53 -2.79 -4.52
C GLN A 51 -11.51 -3.12 -6.02
N GLY A 52 -11.26 -2.13 -6.89
CA GLY A 52 -11.11 -2.35 -8.33
C GLY A 52 -9.96 -3.28 -8.68
N VAL A 53 -8.86 -3.22 -7.93
CA VAL A 53 -7.73 -4.16 -8.09
C VAL A 53 -8.14 -5.56 -7.67
N THR A 54 -8.82 -5.72 -6.52
CA THR A 54 -9.34 -7.03 -6.08
C THR A 54 -10.27 -7.65 -7.12
N ALA A 55 -11.20 -6.88 -7.68
CA ALA A 55 -12.13 -7.36 -8.70
C ALA A 55 -11.40 -7.77 -10.00
N SER A 56 -10.35 -7.04 -10.38
CA SER A 56 -9.57 -7.36 -11.59
C SER A 56 -8.72 -8.61 -11.40
N ILE A 57 -8.20 -8.84 -10.20
CA ILE A 57 -7.53 -10.10 -9.82
C ILE A 57 -8.48 -11.29 -9.98
N GLU A 58 -9.72 -11.19 -9.46
CA GLU A 58 -10.73 -12.25 -9.60
C GLU A 58 -11.03 -12.56 -11.07
N LYS A 59 -11.21 -11.53 -11.92
CA LYS A 59 -11.42 -11.72 -13.36
C LYS A 59 -10.23 -12.41 -14.02
N ALA A 60 -9.01 -11.94 -13.76
CA ALA A 60 -7.78 -12.48 -14.34
C ALA A 60 -7.59 -13.96 -13.93
N ARG A 61 -7.91 -14.32 -12.68
CA ARG A 61 -7.90 -15.73 -12.26
C ARG A 61 -8.91 -16.59 -12.99
N LYS A 62 -10.14 -16.12 -13.16
CA LYS A 62 -11.17 -16.82 -13.95
C LYS A 62 -10.76 -17.00 -15.41
N ALA A 63 -9.95 -16.09 -15.95
CA ALA A 63 -9.36 -16.19 -17.29
C ALA A 63 -8.15 -17.13 -17.38
N GLY A 64 -7.71 -17.73 -16.27
CA GLY A 64 -6.61 -18.68 -16.24
C GLY A 64 -5.21 -18.05 -16.16
N ILE A 65 -5.11 -16.77 -15.79
CA ILE A 65 -3.84 -16.07 -15.54
C ILE A 65 -3.45 -16.29 -14.07
N ALA A 66 -2.20 -16.65 -13.79
CA ALA A 66 -1.68 -16.75 -12.44
C ALA A 66 -1.40 -15.37 -11.84
N ILE A 67 -1.75 -15.17 -10.58
CA ILE A 67 -1.61 -13.90 -9.86
C ILE A 67 -0.56 -14.05 -8.77
N ILE A 68 0.45 -13.19 -8.85
CA ILE A 68 1.52 -13.07 -7.88
C ILE A 68 1.36 -11.72 -7.17
N GLY A 69 1.13 -11.73 -5.85
CA GLY A 69 1.04 -10.52 -5.05
C GLY A 69 2.42 -9.98 -4.67
N MET A 70 2.77 -8.79 -5.16
CA MET A 70 3.89 -8.00 -4.67
C MET A 70 3.45 -6.91 -3.70
N LYS A 71 4.41 -6.40 -2.91
CA LYS A 71 4.19 -5.39 -1.88
C LYS A 71 3.10 -5.78 -0.88
N SER A 72 2.99 -7.09 -0.61
CA SER A 72 2.07 -7.67 0.36
C SER A 72 2.31 -7.14 1.78
N LEU A 73 3.52 -6.62 2.03
CA LEU A 73 3.89 -5.89 3.23
C LEU A 73 3.80 -4.38 2.98
N LEU A 74 3.09 -3.66 3.86
CA LEU A 74 3.09 -2.20 3.90
C LEU A 74 4.41 -1.74 4.52
N LYS A 75 5.40 -1.38 3.70
CA LYS A 75 6.65 -0.79 4.21
C LYS A 75 6.42 0.67 4.55
N MET A 76 6.40 0.97 5.85
CA MET A 76 6.53 2.32 6.37
C MET A 76 7.71 2.36 7.32
N GLN A 77 8.68 3.23 7.01
CA GLN A 77 9.69 3.60 7.99
C GLN A 77 9.15 4.73 8.88
N PRO A 78 9.53 4.76 10.17
CA PRO A 78 9.26 5.89 11.05
C PRO A 78 10.02 7.17 10.65
N SER A 79 10.87 7.11 9.63
CA SER A 79 11.76 8.19 9.17
C SER A 79 11.06 9.33 8.43
N ARG A 80 9.73 9.30 8.25
CA ARG A 80 9.00 10.49 7.84
C ARG A 80 9.05 11.50 9.00
N PRO A 81 9.66 12.69 8.84
CA PRO A 81 9.81 13.63 9.95
C PRO A 81 8.45 13.97 10.56
N ARG A 82 8.19 13.52 11.80
CA ARG A 82 6.98 13.86 12.56
C ARG A 82 6.94 15.34 12.96
N GLU A 83 8.09 16.00 13.01
CA GLU A 83 8.28 17.35 13.58
C GLU A 83 7.63 18.53 12.83
N GLN A 84 7.09 18.31 11.63
CA GLN A 84 6.34 19.37 10.91
C GLN A 84 4.82 19.17 10.93
N LEU A 85 4.32 18.14 11.63
CA LEU A 85 2.91 17.88 11.79
C LEU A 85 2.37 18.83 12.87
N SER A 86 1.54 19.79 12.46
CA SER A 86 0.94 20.76 13.38
C SER A 86 0.39 20.08 14.64
N ASP A 87 0.74 20.63 15.78
CA ASP A 87 0.35 20.29 17.15
C ASP A 87 -1.17 20.41 17.38
N ARG A 88 -1.98 19.65 16.63
CA ARG A 88 -3.45 19.65 16.69
C ARG A 88 -4.03 18.39 17.32
N ARG A 89 -3.21 17.57 17.98
CA ARG A 89 -3.68 16.40 18.75
C ARG A 89 -3.44 16.56 20.25
N GLN A 90 -3.62 17.76 20.79
CA GLN A 90 -3.92 17.86 22.22
C GLN A 90 -5.41 17.54 22.41
N PRO A 91 -5.78 16.42 23.09
CA PRO A 91 -7.14 16.28 23.56
C PRO A 91 -7.45 17.45 24.50
N PRO A 92 -8.69 17.98 24.51
CA PRO A 92 -9.05 19.08 25.40
C PRO A 92 -8.78 18.67 26.86
N PRO A 93 -8.39 19.61 27.74
CA PRO A 93 -8.13 19.32 29.14
C PRO A 93 -9.33 18.60 29.75
N LEU A 94 -9.09 17.46 30.39
CA LEU A 94 -10.11 16.73 31.14
C LEU A 94 -10.53 17.58 32.35
N GLU A 95 -11.67 18.25 32.25
CA GLU A 95 -12.34 18.82 33.42
C GLU A 95 -12.74 17.67 34.36
N ARG A 96 -12.30 17.76 35.61
CA ARG A 96 -12.67 16.82 36.67
C ARG A 96 -14.15 16.99 36.98
N SER A 97 -14.94 15.95 36.73
CA SER A 97 -16.29 15.84 37.28
C SER A 97 -16.42 14.53 38.07
N ASP A 98 -17.17 14.64 39.17
CA ASP A 98 -17.17 13.78 40.35
C ASP A 98 -17.44 12.29 40.12
N ASP A 99 -16.70 11.50 40.91
CA ASP A 99 -16.77 10.05 41.06
C ASP A 99 -18.06 9.64 41.80
N SER A 100 -19.16 9.35 41.10
CA SER A 100 -20.31 8.64 41.70
C SER A 100 -21.21 7.89 40.71
N ALA A 101 -20.65 7.21 39.72
CA ALA A 101 -21.32 6.10 39.04
C ALA A 101 -20.28 5.26 38.30
N ARG A 102 -20.01 4.02 38.73
CA ARG A 102 -19.05 3.15 38.04
C ARG A 102 -19.68 2.67 36.71
N PRO A 103 -19.33 3.22 35.54
CA PRO A 103 -19.93 2.78 34.29
C PRO A 103 -19.30 1.42 33.95
N ARG A 104 -20.07 0.51 33.34
CA ARG A 104 -19.48 -0.67 32.70
C ARG A 104 -18.36 -0.17 31.79
N ARG A 105 -17.10 -0.52 32.09
CA ARG A 105 -15.93 -0.11 31.29
C ARG A 105 -16.18 -0.54 29.85
N ARG A 106 -16.67 0.36 29.00
CA ARG A 106 -16.46 0.24 27.56
C ARG A 106 -14.94 0.14 27.41
N ARG A 107 -14.44 -0.99 26.92
CA ARG A 107 -13.01 -1.09 26.59
C ARG A 107 -12.73 0.08 25.66
N SER A 108 -11.87 1.00 26.09
CA SER A 108 -11.41 2.09 25.24
C SER A 108 -10.90 1.49 23.92
N PRO A 109 -11.14 2.15 22.77
CA PRO A 109 -10.49 1.76 21.53
C PRO A 109 -8.99 1.61 21.80
N ARG A 110 -8.40 0.47 21.43
CA ARG A 110 -6.96 0.29 21.57
C ARG A 110 -6.29 1.30 20.66
N GLU A 111 -5.25 1.96 21.16
CA GLU A 111 -4.50 2.96 20.43
C GLU A 111 -3.92 2.41 19.11
N PRO A 112 -3.72 3.27 18.10
CA PRO A 112 -3.01 2.91 16.87
C PRO A 112 -1.66 2.26 17.16
N ILE A 113 -1.21 1.39 16.27
CA ILE A 113 0.10 0.73 16.42
C ILE A 113 1.15 1.67 15.81
N GLU A 114 1.94 2.33 16.67
CA GLU A 114 3.02 3.23 16.24
C GLU A 114 4.24 2.45 15.71
N ASP A 115 4.81 1.57 16.55
CA ASP A 115 5.80 0.58 16.13
C ASP A 115 5.24 -0.84 16.32
N ILE A 116 5.24 -1.55 15.21
CA ILE A 116 4.83 -2.93 15.08
C ILE A 116 5.65 -3.92 15.90
N ARG A 117 6.92 -3.60 16.11
CA ARG A 117 7.87 -4.41 16.91
C ARG A 117 7.56 -4.33 18.41
N GLU A 118 6.79 -3.33 18.81
CA GLU A 118 6.49 -3.05 20.22
C GLU A 118 5.06 -3.46 20.62
N ASP A 119 4.18 -3.82 19.69
CA ASP A 119 2.81 -4.25 19.99
C ASP A 119 2.75 -5.67 20.57
N LYS A 120 2.88 -5.78 21.90
CA LYS A 120 2.71 -7.04 22.64
C LYS A 120 1.25 -7.45 22.85
N THR A 121 0.27 -6.66 22.35
CA THR A 121 -1.16 -6.88 22.65
C THR A 121 -1.85 -7.86 21.69
N SER A 122 -1.13 -8.31 20.67
CA SER A 122 -1.62 -9.15 19.57
C SER A 122 -0.81 -10.45 19.54
N LYS A 123 -1.47 -11.58 19.26
CA LYS A 123 -0.78 -12.89 19.12
C LYS A 123 -0.01 -13.02 17.80
N THR A 124 -0.37 -12.21 16.82
CA THR A 124 0.26 -12.12 15.50
C THR A 124 0.80 -10.73 15.28
N THR A 125 1.96 -10.64 14.63
CA THR A 125 2.51 -9.35 14.20
C THR A 125 1.65 -8.78 13.07
N PRO A 126 1.54 -7.45 12.91
CA PRO A 126 0.85 -6.92 11.74
C PRO A 126 1.49 -7.31 10.40
N GLN A 127 2.78 -7.67 10.30
CA GLN A 127 3.34 -8.31 9.10
C GLN A 127 2.65 -9.64 8.83
N GLN A 128 2.56 -10.50 9.85
CA GLN A 128 1.85 -11.76 9.74
C GLN A 128 0.38 -11.53 9.36
N ALA A 129 -0.28 -10.54 9.96
CA ALA A 129 -1.65 -10.18 9.64
C ALA A 129 -1.82 -9.71 8.19
N LEU A 130 -0.87 -8.93 7.66
CA LEU A 130 -0.87 -8.46 6.26
C LEU A 130 -0.73 -9.63 5.28
N LEU A 131 0.21 -10.53 5.53
CA LEU A 131 0.41 -11.72 4.69
C LEU A 131 -0.83 -12.62 4.72
N LYS A 132 -1.39 -12.87 5.92
CA LYS A 132 -2.64 -13.63 6.08
C LYS A 132 -3.81 -12.97 5.37
N TRP A 133 -3.85 -11.64 5.29
CA TRP A 133 -4.90 -10.93 4.56
C TRP A 133 -4.78 -11.18 3.06
N VAL A 134 -3.58 -11.05 2.49
CA VAL A 134 -3.35 -11.30 1.07
C VAL A 134 -3.64 -12.76 0.72
N LEU A 135 -3.10 -13.70 1.49
CA LEU A 135 -3.30 -15.15 1.32
C LEU A 135 -4.74 -15.62 1.59
N SER A 136 -5.59 -14.77 2.19
CA SER A 136 -7.02 -15.08 2.36
C SER A 136 -7.83 -14.85 1.09
N ASN A 137 -7.26 -14.18 0.08
CA ASN A 137 -7.88 -14.07 -1.22
C ASN A 137 -7.63 -15.37 -2.02
N PRO A 138 -8.66 -16.17 -2.34
CA PRO A 138 -8.47 -17.40 -3.11
C PRO A 138 -7.99 -17.15 -4.54
N ASP A 139 -8.08 -15.91 -5.02
CA ASP A 139 -7.63 -15.50 -6.35
C ASP A 139 -6.16 -15.05 -6.41
N VAL A 140 -5.39 -15.25 -5.33
CA VAL A 140 -3.94 -15.00 -5.30
C VAL A 140 -3.23 -16.34 -5.23
N ASP A 141 -2.43 -16.68 -6.25
CA ASP A 141 -1.75 -17.99 -6.30
C ASP A 141 -0.49 -18.01 -5.43
N THR A 142 0.22 -16.88 -5.33
CA THR A 142 1.39 -16.74 -4.46
C THR A 142 1.70 -15.28 -4.16
N ILE A 143 2.62 -15.05 -3.22
CA ILE A 143 3.11 -13.74 -2.84
C ILE A 143 4.64 -13.72 -2.81
N ILE A 144 5.21 -12.53 -3.01
CA ILE A 144 6.66 -12.30 -2.88
C ILE A 144 6.86 -11.28 -1.75
N PRO A 145 6.81 -11.71 -0.47
CA PRO A 145 7.12 -10.82 0.64
C PRO A 145 8.61 -10.47 0.62
N GLY A 146 8.92 -9.20 0.85
CA GLY A 146 10.28 -8.69 0.82
C GLY A 146 10.93 -8.73 2.19
N MET A 147 12.00 -9.51 2.32
CA MET A 147 12.74 -9.75 3.57
C MET A 147 14.24 -9.49 3.40
N THR A 148 14.89 -9.01 4.46
CA THR A 148 16.35 -8.74 4.49
C THR A 148 17.05 -9.36 5.69
N SER A 149 16.32 -10.09 6.54
CA SER A 149 16.88 -10.79 7.70
C SER A 149 16.22 -12.16 7.90
N PHE A 150 16.90 -13.04 8.63
CA PHE A 150 16.39 -14.38 8.92
C PHE A 150 15.15 -14.34 9.84
N GLU A 151 15.03 -13.34 10.70
CA GLU A 151 13.85 -13.13 11.54
C GLU A 151 12.63 -12.80 10.67
N GLN A 152 12.78 -11.94 9.66
CA GLN A 152 11.72 -11.64 8.71
C GLN A 152 11.33 -12.89 7.90
N LEU A 153 12.30 -13.69 7.48
CA LEU A 153 12.04 -14.98 6.83
C LEU A 153 11.25 -15.94 7.74
N ALA A 154 11.64 -16.05 9.01
CA ALA A 154 10.94 -16.91 9.97
C ALA A 154 9.51 -16.44 10.22
N ASP A 155 9.30 -15.13 10.33
CA ASP A 155 7.96 -14.52 10.45
C ASP A 155 7.10 -14.81 9.20
N ASP A 156 7.66 -14.63 8.01
CA ASP A 156 6.97 -14.90 6.74
C ASP A 156 6.62 -16.39 6.59
N LEU A 157 7.50 -17.31 7.01
CA LEU A 157 7.23 -18.75 6.99
C LEU A 157 6.16 -19.16 8.00
N SER A 158 6.09 -18.50 9.15
CA SER A 158 5.18 -18.87 10.23
C SER A 158 3.69 -18.72 9.87
N VAL A 159 3.36 -17.90 8.86
CA VAL A 159 1.96 -17.68 8.44
C VAL A 159 1.45 -18.70 7.44
N MET A 160 2.31 -19.54 6.87
CA MET A 160 1.92 -20.49 5.83
C MET A 160 0.88 -21.48 6.38
N GLY A 161 -0.29 -21.54 5.72
CA GLY A 161 -1.41 -22.38 6.14
C GLY A 161 -2.27 -21.81 7.29
N MET A 162 -1.94 -20.63 7.83
CA MET A 162 -2.78 -19.96 8.82
C MET A 162 -3.97 -19.25 8.16
N LYS A 163 -5.12 -19.23 8.83
CA LYS A 163 -6.28 -18.45 8.41
C LYS A 163 -6.26 -17.04 9.02
N LEU A 164 -6.76 -16.07 8.27
CA LEU A 164 -7.01 -14.72 8.78
C LEU A 164 -8.10 -14.75 9.87
N THR A 165 -7.75 -14.32 11.07
CA THR A 165 -8.62 -14.32 12.26
C THR A 165 -9.21 -12.93 12.54
N PHE A 166 -10.13 -12.86 13.50
CA PHE A 166 -10.68 -11.59 13.97
C PHE A 166 -9.60 -10.68 14.57
N ASP A 167 -8.67 -11.24 15.36
CA ASP A 167 -7.61 -10.45 15.98
C ASP A 167 -6.65 -9.86 14.92
N ASP A 168 -6.33 -10.61 13.86
CA ASP A 168 -5.55 -10.08 12.73
C ASP A 168 -6.24 -8.87 12.10
N ARG A 169 -7.56 -8.96 11.84
CA ARG A 169 -8.33 -7.84 11.27
C ARG A 169 -8.32 -6.62 12.18
N ARG A 170 -8.37 -6.83 13.49
CA ARG A 170 -8.28 -5.75 14.48
C ARG A 170 -6.88 -5.10 14.47
N THR A 171 -5.84 -5.91 14.37
CA THR A 171 -4.45 -5.46 14.26
C THR A 171 -4.25 -4.63 12.99
N LEU A 172 -4.73 -5.12 11.84
CA LEU A 172 -4.69 -4.39 10.57
C LEU A 172 -5.43 -3.06 10.62
N ARG A 173 -6.62 -3.03 11.25
CA ARG A 173 -7.38 -1.79 11.43
C ARG A 173 -6.59 -0.75 12.24
N ARG A 174 -6.04 -1.14 13.40
CA ARG A 174 -5.21 -0.26 14.25
C ARG A 174 -3.95 0.22 13.53
N TYR A 175 -3.33 -0.65 12.74
CA TYR A 175 -2.16 -0.31 11.93
C TYR A 175 -2.53 0.70 10.84
N SER A 176 -3.65 0.49 10.14
CA SER A 176 -4.13 1.42 9.09
C SER A 176 -4.53 2.80 9.63
N GLU A 177 -5.03 2.87 10.87
CA GLU A 177 -5.36 4.15 11.53
C GLU A 177 -4.12 5.01 11.78
N ASN A 178 -2.95 4.41 12.00
CA ASN A 178 -1.68 5.15 12.18
C ASN A 178 -1.20 5.81 10.87
N ILE A 179 -1.54 5.23 9.72
CA ILE A 179 -0.94 5.59 8.44
C ILE A 179 -1.89 6.37 7.51
N LYS A 180 -3.16 6.52 7.91
CA LYS A 180 -4.25 7.08 7.09
C LYS A 180 -3.94 8.42 6.41
N ASP A 181 -3.28 9.33 7.11
CA ASP A 181 -3.10 10.71 6.63
C ASP A 181 -1.74 10.94 5.94
N HIS A 182 -0.86 9.93 5.97
CA HIS A 182 0.53 10.06 5.54
C HIS A 182 1.02 8.94 4.60
N TYR A 183 0.21 7.89 4.41
CA TYR A 183 0.51 6.83 3.46
C TYR A 183 -0.22 7.06 2.14
N CYS A 184 0.54 7.13 1.05
CA CYS A 184 -0.05 7.18 -0.28
C CYS A 184 -0.48 5.77 -0.71
N CYS A 185 -1.79 5.54 -0.83
CA CYS A 185 -2.32 4.30 -1.41
C CYS A 185 -1.98 4.14 -2.91
N GLY A 186 -1.31 5.10 -3.55
CA GLY A 186 -0.73 4.92 -4.88
C GLY A 186 0.32 3.81 -4.92
N LEU A 187 1.06 3.60 -3.82
CA LEU A 187 1.93 2.44 -3.66
C LEU A 187 1.18 1.10 -3.61
N SER A 188 -0.14 1.14 -3.37
CA SER A 188 -1.08 0.02 -3.37
C SER A 188 -1.95 -0.04 -4.64
N GLY A 189 -1.67 0.78 -5.65
CA GLY A 189 -2.37 0.81 -6.95
C GLY A 189 -3.46 1.87 -7.09
N CYS A 190 -3.59 2.82 -6.15
CA CYS A 190 -4.57 3.92 -6.29
C CYS A 190 -4.11 4.99 -7.28
N THR A 191 -4.93 5.28 -8.29
CA THR A 191 -4.69 6.34 -9.30
C THR A 191 -5.64 7.52 -9.15
N GLY A 192 -6.44 7.59 -8.08
CA GLY A 192 -7.56 8.54 -7.95
C GLY A 192 -7.22 10.04 -7.92
N CYS A 193 -5.95 10.43 -7.93
CA CYS A 193 -5.51 11.83 -8.03
C CYS A 193 -4.86 12.17 -9.38
N LYS A 194 -4.76 11.20 -10.29
CA LYS A 194 -4.19 11.38 -11.63
C LYS A 194 -4.93 12.47 -12.41
N ASP A 195 -4.18 13.31 -13.12
CA ASP A 195 -4.66 14.39 -14.01
C ASP A 195 -5.60 15.42 -13.34
N LYS A 196 -5.63 15.49 -12.01
CA LYS A 196 -6.49 16.44 -11.27
C LYS A 196 -5.82 17.78 -10.99
N CYS A 197 -4.50 17.89 -11.16
CA CYS A 197 -3.79 19.14 -10.93
C CYS A 197 -4.01 20.08 -12.13
N PRO A 198 -4.55 21.30 -11.94
CA PRO A 198 -4.77 22.24 -13.04
C PRO A 198 -3.48 22.70 -13.72
N ASN A 199 -2.35 22.63 -13.02
CA ASN A 199 -1.04 22.97 -13.57
C ASN A 199 -0.38 21.80 -14.32
N GLY A 200 -0.93 20.59 -14.25
CA GLY A 200 -0.36 19.40 -14.90
C GLY A 200 0.62 18.58 -14.05
N VAL A 201 0.75 18.86 -12.74
CA VAL A 201 1.59 18.05 -11.84
C VAL A 201 1.01 16.65 -11.69
N GLU A 202 1.82 15.61 -11.90
CA GLU A 202 1.44 14.20 -11.72
C GLU A 202 1.47 13.79 -10.24
N ILE A 203 0.47 14.26 -9.49
CA ILE A 203 0.36 14.06 -8.03
C ILE A 203 0.52 12.60 -7.60
N ASN A 204 0.01 11.64 -8.37
CA ASN A 204 0.18 10.21 -8.07
C ASN A 204 1.65 9.77 -8.13
N GLU A 205 2.38 10.15 -9.18
CA GLU A 205 3.78 9.74 -9.36
C GLU A 205 4.69 10.47 -8.38
N ILE A 206 4.43 11.75 -8.09
CA ILE A 206 5.15 12.48 -7.04
C ILE A 206 5.00 11.79 -5.68
N ASN A 207 3.77 11.43 -5.30
CA ASN A 207 3.53 10.74 -4.03
C ASN A 207 4.13 9.33 -4.00
N ARG A 208 4.22 8.65 -5.15
CA ARG A 208 4.91 7.38 -5.28
C ARG A 208 6.41 7.53 -5.06
N CYS A 209 7.04 8.57 -5.61
CA CYS A 209 8.46 8.89 -5.38
C CYS A 209 8.72 9.18 -3.89
N LEU A 210 7.87 9.98 -3.24
CA LEU A 210 7.93 10.17 -1.78
C LEU A 210 7.77 8.85 -1.02
N GLY A 211 6.91 7.97 -1.51
CA GLY A 211 6.74 6.62 -1.00
C GLY A 211 8.04 5.81 -1.01
N TYR A 212 8.86 5.93 -2.06
CA TYR A 212 10.19 5.32 -2.09
C TYR A 212 11.16 5.94 -1.08
N ALA A 213 11.20 7.27 -1.03
CA ALA A 213 12.11 7.98 -0.12
C ALA A 213 11.81 7.68 1.35
N TYR A 214 10.55 7.81 1.76
CA TYR A 214 10.16 7.80 3.18
C TYR A 214 9.44 6.52 3.61
N GLY A 215 8.77 5.82 2.69
CA GLY A 215 8.14 4.52 2.99
C GLY A 215 9.17 3.38 2.96
N TYR A 216 9.97 3.32 1.89
CA TYR A 216 11.00 2.29 1.71
C TYR A 216 12.36 2.69 2.27
N GLY A 217 12.62 3.99 2.47
CA GLY A 217 13.94 4.49 2.86
C GLY A 217 14.94 4.50 1.71
N ASP A 218 14.47 4.46 0.46
CA ASP A 218 15.30 4.41 -0.74
C ASP A 218 15.21 5.75 -1.50
N ILE A 219 15.98 6.73 -1.02
CA ILE A 219 16.03 8.06 -1.61
C ILE A 219 16.60 8.04 -3.04
N ARG A 220 17.51 7.10 -3.33
CA ARG A 220 18.11 6.96 -4.67
C ARG A 220 17.04 6.51 -5.67
N LEU A 221 16.28 5.47 -5.34
CA LEU A 221 15.17 5.02 -6.18
C LEU A 221 14.11 6.12 -6.37
N ALA A 222 13.83 6.89 -5.31
CA ALA A 222 12.93 8.02 -5.38
C ALA A 222 13.41 9.10 -6.38
N GLN A 223 14.70 9.45 -6.33
CA GLN A 223 15.31 10.43 -7.24
C GLN A 223 15.32 9.93 -8.68
N GLU A 224 15.70 8.67 -8.91
CA GLU A 224 15.68 8.06 -10.25
C GLU A 224 14.26 8.12 -10.85
N ASN A 225 13.24 7.67 -10.11
CA ASN A 225 11.86 7.71 -10.59
C ASN A 225 11.36 9.15 -10.81
N TYR A 226 11.73 10.10 -9.95
CA TYR A 226 11.37 11.51 -10.12
C TYR A 226 12.02 12.13 -11.37
N GLN A 227 13.27 11.74 -11.66
CA GLN A 227 14.00 12.21 -12.83
C GLN A 227 13.48 11.62 -14.15
N ASP A 228 12.81 10.46 -14.11
CA ASP A 228 12.15 9.89 -15.28
C ASP A 228 10.83 10.59 -15.63
N LEU A 229 10.23 11.35 -14.70
CA LEU A 229 9.01 12.09 -14.97
C LEU A 229 9.27 13.24 -15.97
N PRO A 230 8.35 13.51 -16.91
CA PRO A 230 8.43 14.69 -17.75
C PRO A 230 8.60 15.96 -16.91
N ARG A 231 9.51 16.86 -17.29
CA ARG A 231 9.69 18.13 -16.56
C ARG A 231 8.38 18.93 -16.43
N SER A 232 7.48 18.78 -17.40
CA SER A 232 6.15 19.40 -17.42
C SER A 232 5.15 18.78 -16.43
N SER A 233 5.48 17.70 -15.72
CA SER A 233 4.61 17.08 -14.70
C SER A 233 5.22 17.04 -13.29
N ARG A 234 6.42 17.61 -13.11
CA ARG A 234 7.17 17.66 -11.86
C ARG A 234 6.67 18.72 -10.89
N VAL A 235 7.17 18.74 -9.66
CA VAL A 235 6.78 19.77 -8.67
C VAL A 235 7.30 21.17 -8.99
N ASP A 236 8.24 21.30 -9.93
CA ASP A 236 8.81 22.57 -10.40
C ASP A 236 7.77 23.51 -11.03
N ILE A 237 6.75 22.94 -11.68
CA ILE A 237 5.64 23.68 -12.30
C ILE A 237 4.49 23.96 -11.32
N CYS A 238 4.63 23.52 -10.05
CA CYS A 238 3.61 23.76 -9.04
C CYS A 238 3.66 25.22 -8.58
N SER A 239 2.56 25.95 -8.81
CA SER A 239 2.36 27.30 -8.28
C SER A 239 2.43 27.37 -6.75
N ASP A 240 2.62 28.57 -6.21
CA ASP A 240 2.64 28.85 -4.76
C ASP A 240 1.23 28.86 -4.16
N CYS A 241 0.51 27.76 -4.35
CA CYS A 241 -0.81 27.56 -3.75
C CYS A 241 -0.68 27.46 -2.22
N THR A 242 -1.53 28.19 -1.49
CA THR A 242 -1.67 28.01 -0.03
C THR A 242 -2.17 26.61 0.31
N GLU A 243 -3.05 26.04 -0.52
CA GLU A 243 -3.57 24.69 -0.38
C GLU A 243 -3.66 24.01 -1.76
N CYS A 244 -3.34 22.72 -1.83
CA CYS A 244 -3.48 21.98 -3.08
C CYS A 244 -4.96 21.83 -3.46
N ALA A 245 -5.28 22.15 -4.72
CA ALA A 245 -6.62 21.97 -5.29
C ALA A 245 -7.04 20.49 -5.36
N VAL A 246 -6.07 19.56 -5.39
CA VAL A 246 -6.33 18.12 -5.48
C VAL A 246 -6.61 17.55 -4.09
N LYS A 247 -7.78 16.92 -3.93
CA LYS A 247 -8.16 16.20 -2.71
C LYS A 247 -7.99 14.69 -2.87
N CYS A 248 -7.30 14.05 -1.93
CA CYS A 248 -7.12 12.60 -1.94
C CYS A 248 -8.39 11.90 -1.46
N VAL A 249 -8.89 10.94 -2.25
CA VAL A 249 -10.03 10.09 -1.87
C VAL A 249 -9.76 9.18 -0.67
N ASN A 250 -8.48 8.97 -0.33
CA ASN A 250 -8.03 8.17 0.82
C ASN A 250 -7.60 9.00 2.03
N GLY A 251 -7.73 10.34 1.98
CA GLY A 251 -7.42 11.22 3.12
C GLY A 251 -5.98 11.72 3.24
N LEU A 252 -5.09 11.38 2.30
CA LEU A 252 -3.72 11.91 2.26
C LEU A 252 -3.72 13.44 2.17
N ASN A 253 -2.93 14.11 3.01
CA ASN A 253 -2.72 15.55 2.91
C ASN A 253 -1.81 15.87 1.71
N ILE A 254 -2.43 16.22 0.57
CA ILE A 254 -1.68 16.51 -0.66
C ILE A 254 -0.83 17.78 -0.53
N THR A 255 -1.30 18.80 0.20
CA THR A 255 -0.54 20.04 0.40
C THR A 255 0.80 19.76 1.08
N GLU A 256 0.77 19.06 2.22
CA GLU A 256 1.98 18.69 2.97
C GLU A 256 2.90 17.78 2.13
N ASN A 257 2.33 16.83 1.39
CA ASN A 257 3.12 15.96 0.53
C ASN A 257 3.81 16.72 -0.61
N ILE A 258 3.15 17.70 -1.24
CA ILE A 258 3.77 18.50 -2.30
C ILE A 258 4.87 19.39 -1.75
N GLN A 259 4.69 19.98 -0.56
CA GLN A 259 5.75 20.73 0.12
C GLN A 259 6.95 19.83 0.43
N LEU A 260 6.69 18.62 0.94
CA LEU A 260 7.73 17.63 1.18
C LEU A 260 8.46 17.27 -0.13
N ALA A 261 7.74 17.00 -1.22
CA ALA A 261 8.35 16.72 -2.52
C ALA A 261 9.21 17.87 -3.05
N LYS A 262 8.78 19.12 -2.90
CA LYS A 262 9.60 20.30 -3.23
C LYS A 262 10.89 20.30 -2.41
N ALA A 263 10.85 19.96 -1.13
CA ALA A 263 12.06 19.88 -0.30
C ALA A 263 12.95 18.67 -0.63
N THR A 264 12.36 17.52 -1.00
CA THR A 264 13.09 16.27 -1.29
C THR A 264 13.78 16.29 -2.64
N PHE A 265 13.17 16.91 -3.65
CA PHE A 265 13.60 16.84 -5.05
C PHE A 265 14.05 18.19 -5.65
N ALA A 266 14.23 19.21 -4.82
CA ALA A 266 14.84 20.49 -5.21
C ALA A 266 16.29 20.33 -5.69
#